data_AF-A0A2H3JXZ0-F1
#
_entry.id   AF-A0A2H3JXZ0-F1
#
_cell.length_a   1.000
_cell.length_b   1.000
_cell.length_c   1.000
_cell.angle_alpha   90.00
_cell.angle_beta   90.00
_cell.angle_gamma   90.00
#
_symmetry.space_group_name_H-M   'P 1'
#
loop_
_entity.id
_entity.type
_entity.pdbx_description
1 polymer ?
#
loop_
_entity_poly.entity_id
_entity_poly.type
_entity_poly.pdbx_seq_one_letter_code
_entity_poly.pdbx_strand_id
1 'polypeptide(L)' 'QRPFACDMCALSFNRQHDLKRHRDTHTGEKPFQCNGGCGKTFTRKDALKRHQ' A
#
# COMPACT_ATOMS: atom_id res chain seq x y z
N GLN A 1 16.05 -10.52 -10.77
CA GLN A 1 15.38 -11.56 -9.96
C GLN A 1 14.38 -10.90 -9.01
N ARG A 2 13.36 -11.62 -8.56
CA ARG A 2 12.33 -11.12 -7.63
C ARG A 2 12.34 -11.99 -6.36
N PRO A 3 13.32 -11.80 -5.46
CA PRO A 3 13.50 -12.69 -4.32
C PRO A 3 12.42 -12.53 -3.24
N PHE A 4 11.62 -11.45 -3.28
CA PHE A 4 10.63 -11.15 -2.27
C PHE A 4 9.24 -11.61 -2.73
N ALA A 5 8.85 -12.83 -2.41
CA ALA A 5 7.53 -13.37 -2.73
C ALA A 5 6.48 -12.97 -1.68
N CYS A 6 5.24 -12.76 -2.13
CA CYS A 6 4.10 -12.61 -1.26
C CYS A 6 3.64 -13.98 -0.74
N ASP A 7 3.24 -14.03 0.52
CA ASP A 7 2.71 -15.20 1.21
C ASP A 7 1.20 -15.40 0.97
N MET A 8 0.50 -14.34 0.56
CA MET A 8 -0.95 -14.36 0.31
C MET A 8 -1.31 -14.53 -1.18
N CYS A 9 -0.34 -14.39 -2.10
CA CYS A 9 -0.56 -14.56 -3.53
C CYS A 9 0.75 -14.89 -4.28
N ALA A 10 0.66 -15.24 -5.56
CA ALA A 10 1.82 -15.63 -6.37
C ALA A 10 2.71 -14.45 -6.84
N LEU A 11 2.46 -13.22 -6.37
CA LEU A 11 3.25 -12.05 -6.78
C LEU A 11 4.61 -12.02 -6.07
N SER A 12 5.64 -11.66 -6.82
CA SER A 12 6.99 -11.49 -6.31
C SER A 12 7.57 -10.13 -6.72
N PHE A 13 8.45 -9.59 -5.88
CA PHE A 13 9.01 -8.25 -6.01
C PHE A 13 10.54 -8.30 -5.95
N ASN A 14 11.17 -7.31 -6.58
CA ASN A 14 12.62 -7.15 -6.59
C ASN A 14 13.14 -6.36 -5.38
N ARG A 15 12.24 -5.70 -4.63
CA ARG A 15 12.58 -4.92 -3.42
C ARG A 15 11.63 -5.27 -2.29
N GLN A 16 12.17 -5.33 -1.07
CA GLN A 16 11.39 -5.65 0.12
C GLN A 16 10.30 -4.61 0.42
N HIS A 17 10.57 -3.32 0.19
CA HIS A 17 9.56 -2.28 0.43
C HIS A 17 8.37 -2.37 -0.53
N ASP A 18 8.60 -2.86 -1.75
CA ASP A 18 7.52 -3.09 -2.72
C ASP A 18 6.63 -4.27 -2.28
N LEU A 19 7.23 -5.35 -1.76
CA LEU A 19 6.48 -6.43 -1.14
C LEU A 19 5.71 -5.95 0.09
N LYS A 20 6.33 -5.18 0.99
CA LYS A 20 5.66 -4.64 2.18
C LYS A 20 4.44 -3.83 1.80
N ARG A 21 4.61 -2.89 0.85
CA ARG A 21 3.52 -2.08 0.30
C ARG A 21 2.41 -2.94 -0.31
N HIS A 22 2.79 -4.01 -1.01
CA HIS A 22 1.81 -4.92 -1.59
C HIS A 22 1.03 -5.66 -0.51
N ARG A 23 1.65 -6.05 0.62
CA ARG A 23 0.94 -6.70 1.73
C ARG A 23 -0.16 -5.80 2.31
N ASP A 24 0.06 -4.48 2.33
CA ASP A 24 -0.98 -3.53 2.77
C ASP A 24 -2.26 -3.62 1.92
N THR A 25 -2.18 -4.07 0.65
CA THR A 25 -3.37 -4.24 -0.20
C THR A 25 -4.23 -5.45 0.17
N HIS A 26 -3.66 -6.44 0.86
CA HIS A 26 -4.41 -7.61 1.34
C HIS A 26 -5.12 -7.32 2.66
N THR A 27 -4.46 -6.57 3.55
CA THR A 27 -5.05 -6.18 4.85
C THR A 27 -6.20 -5.18 4.70
N GLY A 28 -6.20 -4.41 3.61
CA GLY A 28 -7.17 -3.34 3.39
C GLY A 28 -7.03 -2.17 4.37
N GLU A 29 -5.98 -2.14 5.19
CA GLU A 29 -5.74 -1.06 6.13
C GLU A 29 -5.53 0.26 5.37
N LYS A 30 -6.26 1.29 5.81
CA LYS A 30 -6.19 2.64 5.22
C LYS A 30 -5.99 3.67 6.32
N PRO A 31 -4.81 3.70 6.95
CA PRO A 31 -4.55 4.57 8.10
C PRO A 31 -4.48 6.06 7.73
N PHE A 32 -4.37 6.40 6.45
CA PHE A 32 -4.21 7.77 6.00
C PHE A 32 -5.54 8.34 5.50
N GLN A 33 -6.21 9.14 6.33
CA GLN A 33 -7.45 9.83 5.97
C GLN A 33 -7.17 11.23 5.42
N CYS A 34 -7.94 11.64 4.40
CA CYS A 34 -7.92 13.01 3.92
C CYS A 34 -8.70 13.94 4.85
N ASN A 35 -8.02 14.97 5.35
CA ASN A 35 -8.61 15.99 6.22
C ASN A 35 -9.39 17.07 5.46
N GLY A 36 -9.40 17.06 4.12
CA GLY A 36 -10.07 18.04 3.27
C GLY A 36 -11.59 17.85 3.12
N GLY A 37 -12.26 17.16 4.05
CA GLY A 37 -13.72 16.98 4.04
C GLY A 37 -14.27 15.92 3.08
N CYS A 38 -13.45 15.30 2.23
CA CYS A 38 -13.90 14.29 1.26
C CYS A 38 -14.07 12.87 1.85
N GLY A 39 -13.64 12.64 3.10
CA GLY A 39 -13.75 11.35 3.78
C GLY A 39 -12.91 10.20 3.19
N LYS A 40 -12.10 10.48 2.15
CA LYS A 40 -11.30 9.45 1.47
C LYS A 40 -10.17 8.95 2.36
N THR A 41 -10.00 7.63 2.43
CA THR A 41 -8.89 6.97 3.13
C THR A 41 -7.97 6.28 2.14
N PHE A 42 -6.68 6.24 2.48
CA PHE A 42 -5.61 5.74 1.65
C PHE A 42 -4.76 4.77 2.46
N THR A 43 -4.31 3.71 1.79
CA THR A 43 -3.35 2.74 2.37
C THR A 43 -1.96 3.35 2.54
N ARG A 44 -1.64 4.44 1.83
CA ARG A 44 -0.29 5.03 1.83
C ARG A 44 -0.30 6.55 1.90
N LYS A 45 0.70 7.10 2.59
CA LYS A 45 0.90 8.56 2.72
C LYS A 45 1.17 9.27 1.40
N ASP A 46 1.93 8.66 0.48
CA ASP A 46 2.18 9.26 -0.84
C ASP A 46 0.92 9.30 -1.71
N ALA A 47 0.03 8.31 -1.57
CA ALA A 47 -1.27 8.33 -2.22
C ALA A 47 -2.17 9.45 -1.67
N LEU A 48 -2.18 9.65 -0.35
CA LEU A 48 -2.83 10.81 0.26
C LEU A 48 -2.21 12.13 -0.22
N LYS A 49 -0.88 12.25 -0.24
CA LYS A 49 -0.18 13.47 -0.66
C LYS A 49 -0.47 13.84 -2.11
N ARG A 50 -0.61 12.86 -3.00
CA ARG A 50 -1.01 13.08 -4.41
C ARG A 50 -2.49 13.47 -4.54
N HIS A 51 -3.31 13.07 -3.58
CA HIS A 51 -4.74 13.39 -3.57
C HIS A 51 -5.02 14.81 -3.05
N GLN A 52 -4.28 15.25 -2.03
CA GLN A 52 -4.31 16.60 -1.47
C GLN A 52 -3.88 17.64 -2.51
#